data_AF-A0A933RIN0-F1
#
_entry.id   AF-A0A933RIN0-F1
#
_cell.length_a   1.000
_cell.length_b   1.000
_cell.length_c   1.000
_cell.angle_alpha   90.00
_cell.angle_beta   90.00
_cell.angle_gamma   90.00
#
_symmetry.space_group_name_H-M   'P 1'
#
loop_
_entity.id
_entity.type
_entity.pdbx_description
1 polymer ?
#
loop_
_entity_poly.entity_id
_entity_poly.type
_entity_poly.pdbx_seq_one_letter_code
_entity_poly.pdbx_strand_id
1 'polypeptide(L)'
;LREIGLEFDELYCSYDKVSRCTAIGIDLLIDDSPHNLTDALAKGIRGATLVHPWNEDVCETEDVICAPDWPQLAAKLEPLLADDSRKVA
;
A
#
# COMPACT_ATOMS: atom_id res chain seq x y z
N LEU A 1 0.91 -15.24 -11.64
CA LEU A 1 2.00 -14.82 -10.72
C LEU A 1 3.30 -15.56 -11.00
N ARG A 2 3.33 -16.90 -10.95
CA ARG A 2 4.55 -17.68 -11.24
C ARG A 2 5.11 -17.45 -12.65
N GLU A 3 4.23 -17.31 -13.64
CA GLU A 3 4.64 -17.05 -15.04
C GLU A 3 5.30 -15.67 -15.24
N ILE A 4 4.94 -14.68 -14.41
CA ILE A 4 5.51 -13.32 -14.46
C ILE A 4 6.62 -13.13 -13.42
N GLY A 5 6.96 -14.16 -12.65
CA GLY A 5 7.99 -14.10 -11.61
C GLY A 5 7.64 -13.22 -10.41
N LEU A 6 6.35 -12.92 -10.15
CA LEU A 6 5.99 -12.12 -8.99
C LEU A 6 6.10 -12.96 -7.71
N GLU A 7 7.02 -12.58 -6.84
CA GLU A 7 7.22 -13.16 -5.52
C GLU A 7 6.19 -12.60 -4.53
N PHE A 8 5.71 -13.47 -3.63
CA PHE A 8 4.77 -13.13 -2.58
C PHE A 8 4.88 -14.17 -1.45
N ASP A 9 4.64 -13.74 -0.21
CA ASP A 9 4.56 -14.65 0.94
C ASP A 9 3.19 -15.35 1.02
N GLU A 10 2.11 -14.60 0.79
CA GLU A 10 0.73 -15.09 0.80
C GLU A 10 -0.06 -14.53 -0.40
N LEU A 11 -0.90 -15.38 -1.02
CA LEU A 11 -1.89 -14.96 -2.01
C LEU A 11 -3.29 -15.10 -1.42
N TYR A 12 -3.96 -13.96 -1.23
CA TYR A 12 -5.32 -13.89 -0.72
C TYR A 12 -6.23 -13.15 -1.70
N CYS A 13 -7.24 -13.83 -2.25
CA CYS A 13 -8.18 -13.25 -3.20
C CYS A 13 -9.52 -12.95 -2.51
N SER A 14 -9.87 -11.66 -2.43
CA SER A 14 -11.10 -11.20 -1.80
C SER A 14 -11.60 -9.92 -2.47
N TYR A 15 -12.91 -9.68 -2.39
CA TYR A 15 -13.51 -8.40 -2.75
C TYR A 15 -13.30 -7.34 -1.66
N ASP A 16 -13.25 -7.75 -0.40
CA ASP A 16 -12.96 -6.88 0.73
C ASP A 16 -11.55 -7.19 1.24
N LYS A 17 -10.55 -6.54 0.63
CA LYS A 17 -9.15 -6.68 1.05
C LYS A 17 -8.83 -5.84 2.27
N VAL A 18 -9.46 -4.68 2.43
CA VAL A 18 -9.15 -3.77 3.55
C VAL A 18 -9.51 -4.43 4.88
N SER A 19 -10.64 -5.14 4.98
CA SER A 19 -10.97 -5.88 6.20
C SER A 19 -9.98 -7.01 6.51
N ARG A 20 -9.44 -7.68 5.48
CA ARG A 20 -8.36 -8.68 5.67
C ARG A 20 -7.08 -8.00 6.17
N CYS A 21 -6.68 -6.88 5.57
CA CYS A 21 -5.51 -6.10 5.99
C CYS A 21 -5.60 -5.70 7.45
N THR A 22 -6.76 -5.20 7.90
CA THR A 22 -7.00 -4.90 9.33
C THR A 22 -6.89 -6.16 10.20
N ALA A 23 -7.50 -7.28 9.78
CA ALA A 23 -7.52 -8.50 10.56
C ALA A 23 -6.14 -9.14 10.77
N ILE A 24 -5.21 -8.95 9.82
CA ILE A 24 -3.84 -9.49 9.91
C ILE A 24 -2.81 -8.46 10.36
N GLY A 25 -3.23 -7.23 10.68
CA GLY A 25 -2.36 -6.18 11.20
C GLY A 25 -1.40 -5.60 10.15
N ILE A 26 -1.87 -5.39 8.91
CA ILE A 26 -1.08 -4.69 7.88
C ILE A 26 -0.95 -3.19 8.23
N ASP A 27 0.28 -2.69 8.27
CA ASP A 27 0.56 -1.28 8.54
C ASP A 27 0.64 -0.38 7.28
N LEU A 28 0.71 -0.99 6.08
CA LEU A 28 0.84 -0.31 4.79
C LEU A 28 0.07 -1.06 3.69
N LEU A 29 -0.84 -0.38 3.00
CA LEU A 29 -1.50 -0.86 1.79
C LEU A 29 -0.94 -0.13 0.56
N ILE A 30 -0.43 -0.88 -0.42
CA ILE A 30 -0.11 -0.35 -1.75
C ILE A 30 -1.24 -0.73 -2.71
N ASP A 31 -1.98 0.25 -3.21
CA ASP A 31 -3.14 0.04 -4.11
C ASP A 31 -3.37 1.23 -5.02
N ASP A 32 -3.86 1.00 -6.24
CA ASP A 32 -4.20 2.07 -7.18
C ASP A 32 -5.66 2.53 -7.10
N SER A 33 -6.51 1.79 -6.37
CA SER A 33 -7.93 2.11 -6.26
C SER A 33 -8.17 3.19 -5.19
N PRO A 34 -8.80 4.32 -5.56
CA PRO A 34 -9.14 5.39 -4.62
C PRO A 34 -9.92 4.90 -3.40
N HIS A 35 -10.92 4.05 -3.63
CA HIS A 35 -11.78 3.55 -2.56
C HIS A 35 -11.01 2.73 -1.51
N ASN A 36 -10.08 1.87 -1.96
CA ASN A 36 -9.32 1.06 -1.02
C ASN A 36 -8.33 1.89 -0.22
N LEU A 37 -7.74 2.93 -0.82
CA LEU A 37 -6.85 3.85 -0.14
C LEU A 37 -7.60 4.65 0.93
N THR A 38 -8.75 5.25 0.59
CA THR A 38 -9.58 5.98 1.56
C THR A 38 -10.05 5.07 2.70
N ASP A 39 -10.50 3.85 2.39
CA ASP A 39 -10.93 2.88 3.39
C ASP A 39 -9.78 2.41 4.30
N ALA A 40 -8.57 2.25 3.75
CA ALA A 40 -7.39 1.89 4.51
C ALA A 40 -7.03 3.01 5.51
N LEU A 41 -6.99 4.27 5.06
CA LEU A 41 -6.74 5.43 5.91
C LEU A 41 -7.77 5.54 7.04
N ALA A 42 -9.06 5.34 6.73
CA ALA A 42 -10.13 5.35 7.73
C ALA A 42 -9.96 4.27 8.81
N LYS A 43 -9.24 3.18 8.51
CA LYS A 43 -8.92 2.09 9.45
C LYS A 43 -7.51 2.22 10.05
N GLY A 44 -6.81 3.33 9.84
CA GLY A 44 -5.47 3.59 10.39
C GLY A 44 -4.34 2.86 9.66
N ILE A 45 -4.59 2.33 8.46
CA ILE A 45 -3.59 1.70 7.60
C ILE A 45 -3.02 2.78 6.69
N ARG A 46 -1.69 2.88 6.59
CA ARG A 46 -1.06 3.85 5.68
C ARG A 46 -1.34 3.47 4.23
N GLY A 47 -1.65 4.46 3.40
CA GLY A 47 -1.83 4.28 1.96
C GLY A 47 -0.58 4.64 1.16
N ALA A 48 -0.29 3.86 0.13
CA ALA A 48 0.69 4.21 -0.89
C ALA A 48 0.20 3.80 -2.28
N THR A 49 0.57 4.56 -3.31
CA THR A 49 0.11 4.30 -4.67
C THR A 49 1.11 4.72 -5.73
N LEU A 50 1.01 4.08 -6.90
CA LEU A 50 1.49 4.68 -8.14
C LEU A 50 0.47 5.69 -8.65
N VAL A 51 0.94 6.82 -9.16
CA VAL A 51 0.06 7.88 -9.68
C VAL A 51 -0.58 7.43 -10.98
N HIS A 52 -1.91 7.51 -11.01
CA HIS A 52 -2.73 7.20 -12.17
C HIS A 52 -3.84 8.26 -12.33
N PRO A 53 -4.38 8.48 -13.55
CA PRO A 53 -5.43 9.48 -13.76
C PRO A 53 -6.68 9.28 -12.89
N TRP A 54 -6.97 8.04 -12.48
CA TRP A 54 -8.15 7.72 -11.67
C TRP A 54 -7.93 7.90 -10.16
N ASN A 55 -6.70 8.08 -9.69
CA ASN A 55 -6.39 8.28 -8.28
C ASN A 55 -5.76 9.64 -7.97
N GLU A 56 -5.72 10.54 -8.95
CA GLU A 56 -5.18 11.91 -8.82
C GLU A 56 -5.83 12.65 -7.65
N ASP A 57 -7.16 12.65 -7.56
CA ASP A 57 -7.89 13.31 -6.47
C ASP A 57 -7.41 12.84 -5.08
N VAL A 58 -7.24 11.52 -4.89
CA VAL A 58 -6.75 10.95 -3.62
C VAL A 58 -5.29 11.30 -3.38
N CYS A 59 -4.47 11.34 -4.43
CA CYS A 59 -3.07 11.75 -4.33
C CYS A 59 -2.92 13.22 -3.90
N GLU A 60 -3.87 14.07 -4.29
CA GLU A 60 -3.86 15.50 -3.97
C GLU A 60 -4.48 15.82 -2.60
N THR A 61 -5.49 15.05 -2.18
CA THR A 61 -6.34 15.41 -1.04
C THR A 61 -6.14 14.57 0.22
N GLU A 62 -5.63 13.34 0.08
CA GLU A 62 -5.51 12.38 1.18
C GLU A 62 -4.04 12.16 1.57
N ASP A 63 -3.81 11.64 2.78
CA ASP A 63 -2.47 11.31 3.29
C ASP A 63 -1.95 9.98 2.70
N VAL A 64 -1.78 9.95 1.36
CA VAL A 64 -1.28 8.80 0.61
C VAL A 64 0.10 9.09 0.05
N ILE A 65 1.02 8.11 0.19
CA ILE A 65 2.36 8.20 -0.36
C ILE A 65 2.31 7.89 -1.86
N CYS A 66 2.50 8.91 -2.69
CA CYS A 66 2.32 8.80 -4.13
C CYS A 66 3.65 8.89 -4.88
N ALA A 67 3.85 8.07 -5.92
CA ALA A 67 5.01 8.16 -6.82
C ALA A 67 4.64 7.73 -8.25
N PRO A 68 5.36 8.17 -9.28
CA PRO A 68 5.03 7.80 -10.66
C PRO A 68 5.49 6.38 -11.03
N ASP A 69 6.41 5.79 -10.26
CA ASP A 69 6.96 4.46 -10.52
C ASP A 69 7.43 3.76 -9.23
N TRP A 70 7.73 2.47 -9.35
CA TRP A 70 8.17 1.63 -8.22
C TRP A 70 9.47 2.10 -7.57
N PRO A 71 10.55 2.47 -8.31
CA PRO A 71 11.76 2.99 -7.69
C PRO A 71 11.53 4.25 -6.84
N GLN A 72 10.74 5.19 -7.33
CA GLN A 72 10.43 6.41 -6.58
C GLN A 72 9.50 6.12 -5.40
N LEU A 73 8.56 5.18 -5.54
CA LEU A 73 7.72 4.76 -4.42
C LEU A 73 8.57 4.11 -3.33
N ALA A 74 9.49 3.22 -3.70
CA ALA A 74 10.41 2.57 -2.78
C ALA A 74 11.27 3.58 -2.02
N ALA A 75 11.84 4.57 -2.70
CA ALA A 75 12.63 5.63 -2.06
C ALA A 75 11.81 6.45 -1.05
N LYS A 76 10.53 6.69 -1.33
CA LYS A 76 9.62 7.38 -0.40
C LYS A 76 9.21 6.51 0.79
N LEU A 77 9.11 5.20 0.60
CA LEU A 77 8.74 4.23 1.64
C LEU A 77 9.93 3.83 2.52
N GLU A 78 11.16 3.93 2.02
CA GLU A 78 12.37 3.51 2.73
C GLU A 78 12.46 4.03 4.19
N PRO A 79 12.19 5.32 4.49
CA PRO A 79 12.24 5.81 5.87
C PRO A 79 11.24 5.14 6.81
N LEU A 80 10.10 4.68 6.28
CA LEU A 80 9.03 4.03 7.04
C LEU A 80 9.32 2.55 7.29
N LEU A 81 10.00 1.90 6.34
CA LEU A 81 10.36 0.48 6.41
C LEU A 81 11.67 0.26 7.19
N ALA A 82 12.59 1.23 7.14
CA ALA A 82 13.85 1.18 7.86
C ALA A 82 13.68 1.28 9.39
N ASP A 83 12.58 1.87 9.88
CA ASP A 83 12.31 1.94 11.32
C ASP A 83 11.77 0.61 11.90
N ASP A 84 11.20 -0.25 11.04
CA ASP A 84 10.60 -1.52 11.45
C ASP A 84 11.61 -2.67 11.57
N SER A 85 12.76 -2.54 10.90
CA SER A 85 13.87 -3.51 10.99
C SER A 85 14.59 -3.50 12.34
N ARG A 86 14.21 -2.62 13.29
CA ARG A 86 14.67 -2.65 14.69
C ARG A 86 13.78 -3.46 15.64
N LYS A 87 12.56 -3.86 15.22
CA LYS A 87 11.63 -4.62 16.07
C LYS A 87 11.74 -6.14 15.91
N VAL A 88 12.59 -6.60 14.99
CA VAL A 88 12.94 -8.01 14.84
C VAL A 88 14.38 -8.21 15.31
N ALA A 89 14.59 -8.08 16.63
CA ALA A 89 15.82 -8.45 17.32
C ALA A 89 15.47 -9.05 18.70
#